data_AF-A0A4Y9J5W8-F1
#
_entry.id   AF-A0A4Y9J5W8-F1
#
_cell.length_a   1.000
_cell.length_b   1.000
_cell.length_c   1.000
_cell.angle_alpha   90.00
_cell.angle_beta   90.00
_cell.angle_gamma   90.00
#
_symmetry.space_group_name_H-M   'P 1'
#
loop_
_entity.id
_entity.type
_entity.pdbx_description
1 polymer ?
#
loop_
_entity_poly.entity_id
_entity_poly.type
_entity_poly.pdbx_seq_one_letter_code
_entity_poly.pdbx_strand_id
1 'polypeptide(L)'
;MLSTTRDYINTTLASNRQFQARVMMNDIEYTSDVIFKISYDSSIADGDKFVVGGGFTNTVSVELLQIVEGLVEHTPIKVYISLLVNNTYVELPLGQFYATEIVIDRNANKTTVKAGDGMIFTEKKYISNLNYPVKAKEVLEEITQYLGVELAPLSSFSDDIISDKQRDITCREALIYLAQINGAFLRFDRYGRLSIDKLNNTTRKISKDNYFLKGLTKNEIDFRLKGITNTITDDNNKTITMQSGSEKGVQMELKNPWINQTILDRLYNEYRRLNYYPFDLNWQGDVSLESIDWVTLEHSEDEWISVPLLSYSLIFNGGLSSKATARASTQSQSPYIQKGFVTKKIELLETMMSGINQMYLDQEDPIEPNNGDKWFKPNGTNVELYERIDGYWVKKADTSDLNEIVNSFSKDEVIAKKLYGALASFIEINANKIVAGDIDLQRLRIVDGSKEVLTIRDGRLVANLGEDVPKKVDLDHLSSVQNATYTNFRTEILKELEAKAAIIDLRAWQQQYLKLQETNRQDIAQALSDLIASTERINGIDAKLGALAVSMAFIDRFVKISNEGIIIGNIENDSYIQINDSRITMFSGGSEVMYLSQGVLHIKRGVFVNSVQIGKYVWMQYEINPDMMVLRYVGGL
;
A
#
# COMPACT_ATOMS: atom_id res chain seq x y z
N MET A 1 23.65 14.07 6.05
CA MET A 1 23.98 14.25 7.48
C MET A 1 24.57 15.63 7.79
N LEU A 2 24.06 16.31 8.83
CA LEU A 2 24.72 17.50 9.39
C LEU A 2 26.04 17.09 10.07
N SER A 3 27.09 17.90 9.95
CA SER A 3 28.37 17.61 10.63
C SER A 3 28.22 17.85 12.14
N THR A 4 28.49 16.81 12.95
CA THR A 4 28.37 16.87 14.42
C THR A 4 29.60 16.26 15.09
N THR A 5 29.85 16.64 16.34
CA THR A 5 30.96 16.09 17.14
C THR A 5 30.71 14.65 17.60
N ARG A 6 31.76 13.95 18.02
CA ARG A 6 31.63 12.60 18.61
C ARG A 6 30.80 12.61 19.88
N ASP A 7 30.94 13.64 20.69
CA ASP A 7 30.17 13.82 21.93
C ASP A 7 28.68 13.94 21.64
N TYR A 8 28.29 14.71 20.63
CA TYR A 8 26.89 14.80 20.19
C TYR A 8 26.33 13.42 19.87
N ILE A 9 27.05 12.62 19.07
CA ILE A 9 26.63 11.27 18.67
C ILE A 9 26.43 10.38 19.90
N ASN A 10 27.39 10.40 20.82
CA ASN A 10 27.32 9.59 22.03
C ASN A 10 26.14 10.00 22.90
N THR A 11 25.88 11.31 23.04
CA THR A 11 24.72 11.82 23.79
C THR A 11 23.41 11.44 23.12
N THR A 12 23.33 11.45 21.79
CA THR A 12 22.13 11.03 21.07
C THR A 12 21.76 9.56 21.30
N LEU A 13 22.73 8.73 21.65
CA LEU A 13 22.58 7.30 21.98
C LEU A 13 22.52 7.03 23.50
N ALA A 14 22.55 8.08 24.34
CA ALA A 14 22.45 7.92 25.77
C ALA A 14 21.00 7.67 26.21
N SER A 15 20.81 6.99 27.34
CA SER A 15 19.49 6.73 27.91
C SER A 15 18.80 7.97 28.50
N ASN A 16 19.57 8.98 28.91
CA ASN A 16 19.04 10.25 29.39
C ASN A 16 19.45 11.37 28.43
N ARG A 17 18.48 11.96 27.74
CA ARG A 17 18.65 13.00 26.74
C ARG A 17 17.72 14.15 27.05
N GLN A 18 18.25 15.36 26.97
CA GLN A 18 17.47 16.57 27.18
C GLN A 18 17.45 17.38 25.90
N PHE A 19 16.25 17.75 25.47
CA PHE A 19 16.01 18.48 24.25
C PHE A 19 15.36 19.83 24.54
N GLN A 20 15.65 20.78 23.68
CA GLN A 20 14.88 22.01 23.50
C GLN A 20 14.51 22.14 22.03
N ALA A 21 13.50 22.94 21.75
CA ALA A 21 13.06 23.27 20.42
C ALA A 21 12.81 24.77 20.31
N ARG A 22 13.07 25.28 19.11
CA ARG A 22 12.88 26.68 18.75
C ARG A 22 12.25 26.74 17.36
N VAL A 23 11.19 27.52 17.23
CA VAL A 23 10.49 27.74 15.97
C VAL A 23 10.43 29.23 15.70
N MET A 24 10.84 29.66 14.51
CA MET A 24 10.69 31.03 14.04
C MET A 24 9.53 31.10 13.05
N MET A 25 8.53 31.95 13.31
CA MET A 25 7.43 32.27 12.39
C MET A 25 7.13 33.76 12.44
N ASN A 26 6.99 34.43 11.29
CA ASN A 26 6.81 35.90 11.21
C ASN A 26 7.86 36.69 12.01
N ASP A 27 9.12 36.24 11.98
CA ASP A 27 10.24 36.80 12.75
C ASP A 27 10.05 36.78 14.28
N ILE A 28 9.04 36.05 14.77
CA ILE A 28 8.80 35.80 16.20
C ILE A 28 9.37 34.42 16.56
N GLU A 29 10.08 34.39 17.67
CA GLU A 29 10.64 33.18 18.25
C GLU A 29 9.65 32.51 19.22
N TYR A 30 9.49 31.20 19.06
CA TYR A 30 8.72 30.33 19.94
C TYR A 30 9.64 29.25 20.51
N THR A 31 9.61 29.06 21.82
CA THR A 31 10.49 28.14 22.55
C THR A 31 9.69 26.98 23.19
N SER A 32 10.39 26.04 23.83
CA SER A 32 9.80 24.81 24.39
C SER A 32 8.73 25.00 25.47
N ASP A 33 8.62 26.19 26.06
CA ASP A 33 7.57 26.57 27.00
C ASP A 33 6.18 26.66 26.34
N VAL A 34 6.14 27.06 25.06
CA VAL A 34 4.90 27.19 24.28
C VAL A 34 4.76 26.13 23.18
N ILE A 35 5.84 25.48 22.77
CA ILE A 35 5.79 24.39 21.78
C ILE A 35 5.25 23.13 22.44
N PHE A 36 4.06 22.69 22.01
CA PHE A 36 3.47 21.43 22.44
C PHE A 36 4.09 20.24 21.71
N LYS A 37 4.19 20.35 20.39
CA LYS A 37 4.65 19.25 19.53
C LYS A 37 5.20 19.76 18.21
N ILE A 38 6.24 19.09 17.73
CA ILE A 38 6.75 19.23 16.36
C ILE A 38 6.81 17.83 15.75
N SER A 39 6.19 17.66 14.58
CA SER A 39 6.33 16.47 13.75
C SER A 39 7.02 16.85 12.45
N TYR A 40 8.13 16.19 12.13
CA TYR A 40 8.88 16.37 10.90
C TYR A 40 8.89 15.07 10.13
N ASP A 41 8.61 15.14 8.83
CA ASP A 41 8.58 13.98 7.94
C ASP A 41 9.39 14.26 6.67
N SER A 42 10.28 13.33 6.35
CA SER A 42 11.14 13.41 5.18
C SER A 42 11.17 12.08 4.44
N SER A 43 11.16 12.15 3.11
CA SER A 43 11.25 10.97 2.26
C SER A 43 11.97 11.26 0.95
N ILE A 44 12.62 10.24 0.40
CA ILE A 44 13.19 10.22 -0.94
C ILE A 44 12.63 9.07 -1.79
N ALA A 45 11.71 8.28 -1.24
CA ALA A 45 11.09 7.14 -1.91
C ALA A 45 9.57 7.14 -1.71
N ASP A 46 8.87 6.56 -2.68
CA ASP A 46 7.43 6.37 -2.65
C ASP A 46 7.09 4.90 -2.33
N GLY A 47 6.48 4.67 -1.17
CA GLY A 47 6.00 3.37 -0.74
C GLY A 47 7.07 2.27 -0.81
N ASP A 48 6.79 1.23 -1.61
CA ASP A 48 7.59 0.00 -1.69
C ASP A 48 8.45 -0.08 -2.96
N LYS A 49 8.69 1.04 -3.66
CA LYS A 49 9.57 1.10 -4.83
C LYS A 49 10.76 2.02 -4.58
N PHE A 50 11.97 1.51 -4.87
CA PHE A 50 13.17 2.33 -4.90
C PHE A 50 13.39 2.91 -6.29
N VAL A 51 13.31 4.24 -6.41
CA VAL A 51 13.54 4.99 -7.65
C VAL A 51 14.35 6.25 -7.34
N VAL A 52 15.34 6.55 -8.18
CA VAL A 52 16.11 7.82 -8.07
C VAL A 52 15.29 9.00 -8.60
N GLY A 53 15.69 10.22 -8.25
CA GLY A 53 14.98 11.44 -8.63
C GLY A 53 14.39 12.18 -7.44
N GLY A 54 13.75 11.46 -6.51
CA GLY A 54 13.16 12.06 -5.32
C GLY A 54 12.09 13.10 -5.68
N GLY A 55 12.22 14.31 -5.16
CA GLY A 55 11.28 15.41 -5.40
C GLY A 55 10.06 15.39 -4.48
N PHE A 56 10.16 14.72 -3.33
CA PHE A 56 9.14 14.74 -2.29
C PHE A 56 9.24 16.02 -1.48
N THR A 57 8.09 16.52 -1.04
CA THR A 57 8.02 17.66 -0.13
C THR A 57 8.29 17.16 1.29
N ASN A 58 9.36 17.63 1.94
CA ASN A 58 9.51 17.42 3.38
C ASN A 58 8.50 18.29 4.12
N THR A 59 7.89 17.76 5.17
CA THR A 59 6.83 18.46 5.90
C THR A 59 7.16 18.63 7.37
N VAL A 60 6.57 19.67 7.97
CA VAL A 60 6.58 19.87 9.41
C VAL A 60 5.18 20.28 9.88
N SER A 61 4.79 19.79 11.06
CA SER A 61 3.60 20.22 11.78
C SER A 61 4.04 20.73 13.15
N VAL A 62 3.78 22.00 13.43
CA VAL A 62 4.09 22.67 14.70
C VAL A 62 2.78 22.95 15.44
N GLU A 63 2.68 22.48 16.68
CA GLU A 63 1.57 22.76 17.58
C GLU A 63 2.06 23.64 18.74
N LEU A 64 1.42 24.80 18.94
CA LEU A 64 1.72 25.77 19.99
C LEU A 64 0.56 25.87 21.00
N LEU A 65 0.88 26.03 22.28
CA LEU A 65 -0.05 26.26 23.40
C LEU A 65 -0.45 27.74 23.56
N GLN A 66 -0.55 28.46 22.45
CA GLN A 66 -1.02 29.83 22.40
C GLN A 66 -1.59 30.18 21.02
N ILE A 67 -2.30 31.30 20.96
CA ILE A 67 -2.80 31.88 19.71
C ILE A 67 -1.69 32.67 19.04
N VAL A 68 -1.44 32.37 17.77
CA VAL A 68 -0.56 33.15 16.89
C VAL A 68 -1.40 33.74 15.77
N GLU A 69 -1.56 35.07 15.80
CA GLU A 69 -2.33 35.82 14.80
C GLU A 69 -1.44 36.20 13.60
N GLY A 70 -2.06 36.52 12.47
CA GLY A 70 -1.36 37.06 11.30
C GLY A 70 -0.56 36.04 10.49
N LEU A 71 -0.72 34.75 10.76
CA LEU A 71 -0.20 33.69 9.90
C LEU A 71 -1.06 33.59 8.64
N VAL A 72 -0.39 33.51 7.49
CA VAL A 72 -1.01 33.30 6.17
C VAL A 72 -0.33 32.14 5.44
N GLU A 73 -0.95 31.64 4.38
CA GLU A 73 -0.32 30.65 3.52
C GLU A 73 1.07 31.15 3.06
N HIS A 74 2.02 30.23 3.00
CA HIS A 74 3.43 30.45 2.70
C HIS A 74 4.22 31.30 3.69
N THR A 75 3.67 31.57 4.89
CA THR A 75 4.46 32.14 6.00
C THR A 75 5.72 31.29 6.22
N PRO A 76 6.95 31.87 6.20
CA PRO A 76 8.18 31.12 6.38
C PRO A 76 8.32 30.64 7.83
N ILE A 77 8.73 29.39 7.99
CA ILE A 77 8.89 28.70 9.26
C ILE A 77 10.29 28.09 9.32
N LYS A 78 11.08 28.44 10.33
CA LYS A 78 12.37 27.77 10.58
C LYS A 78 12.26 27.00 11.88
N VAL A 79 12.64 25.73 11.83
CA VAL A 79 12.49 24.83 12.98
C VAL A 79 13.85 24.30 13.40
N TYR A 80 14.12 24.31 14.70
CA TYR A 80 15.37 23.88 15.31
C TYR A 80 15.08 22.96 16.49
N ILE A 81 15.92 21.94 16.64
CA ILE A 81 15.96 21.10 17.84
C ILE A 81 17.39 21.12 18.39
N SER A 82 17.50 21.33 19.70
CA SER A 82 18.75 21.40 20.43
C SER A 82 18.89 20.20 21.36
N LEU A 83 20.05 19.55 21.37
CA LEU A 83 20.41 18.49 22.29
C LEU A 83 21.40 19.01 23.33
N LEU A 84 21.18 18.73 24.62
CA LEU A 84 22.12 19.09 25.67
C LEU A 84 23.34 18.16 25.65
N VAL A 85 24.50 18.66 25.23
CA VAL A 85 25.77 17.93 25.16
C VAL A 85 26.78 18.64 26.07
N ASN A 86 27.37 17.92 27.04
CA ASN A 86 28.35 18.49 27.98
C ASN A 86 27.89 19.83 28.61
N ASN A 87 26.64 19.87 29.10
CA ASN A 87 25.97 21.06 29.67
C ASN A 87 25.77 22.25 28.72
N THR A 88 25.95 22.06 27.40
CA THR A 88 25.68 23.08 26.38
C THR A 88 24.67 22.56 25.37
N TYR A 89 23.66 23.37 25.03
CA TYR A 89 22.72 23.01 23.98
C TYR A 89 23.39 23.16 22.61
N VAL A 90 23.48 22.05 21.88
CA VAL A 90 23.90 22.02 20.48
C VAL A 90 22.65 22.03 19.62
N GLU A 91 22.39 23.16 18.97
CA GLU A 91 21.23 23.39 18.12
C GLU A 91 21.47 22.91 16.69
N LEU A 92 20.51 22.16 16.13
CA LEU A 92 20.50 21.76 14.73
C LEU A 92 19.19 22.18 14.04
N PRO A 93 19.24 22.67 12.78
CA PRO A 93 18.04 22.96 12.02
C PRO A 93 17.35 21.69 11.55
N LEU A 94 16.03 21.66 11.61
CA LEU A 94 15.20 20.67 10.93
C LEU A 94 14.86 21.08 9.49
N GLY A 95 14.86 22.37 9.18
CA GLY A 95 14.58 22.87 7.84
C GLY A 95 13.96 24.26 7.83
N GLN A 96 13.84 24.79 6.61
CA GLN A 96 13.03 25.96 6.30
C GLN A 96 11.80 25.50 5.52
N PHE A 97 10.62 25.85 6.05
CA PHE A 97 9.32 25.44 5.55
C PHE A 97 8.42 26.65 5.32
N TYR A 98 7.29 26.43 4.68
CA TYR A 98 6.31 27.44 4.30
C TYR A 98 4.91 26.92 4.63
N ALA A 99 4.14 27.68 5.39
CA ALA A 99 2.81 27.26 5.86
C ALA A 99 1.89 26.85 4.71
N THR A 100 1.22 25.71 4.85
CA THR A 100 0.22 25.19 3.89
C THR A 100 -1.14 25.00 4.54
N GLU A 101 -1.19 24.79 5.85
CA GLU A 101 -2.43 24.69 6.62
C GLU A 101 -2.23 25.37 7.97
N ILE A 102 -3.14 26.26 8.35
CA ILE A 102 -3.10 27.00 9.62
C ILE A 102 -4.44 26.81 10.31
N VAL A 103 -4.41 26.31 11.54
CA VAL A 103 -5.58 26.12 12.39
C VAL A 103 -5.36 26.86 13.70
N ILE A 104 -6.22 27.85 13.97
CA ILE A 104 -6.22 28.62 15.22
C ILE A 104 -7.44 28.19 16.03
N ASP A 105 -7.23 27.38 17.07
CA ASP A 105 -8.28 26.95 17.99
C ASP A 105 -8.34 27.89 19.19
N ARG A 106 -9.26 28.87 19.11
CA ARG A 106 -9.49 29.86 20.18
C ARG A 106 -10.10 29.24 21.44
N ASN A 107 -10.80 28.11 21.33
CA ASN A 107 -11.38 27.45 22.50
C ASN A 107 -10.30 26.72 23.31
N ALA A 108 -9.34 26.09 22.62
CA ALA A 108 -8.22 25.40 23.25
C ALA A 108 -7.01 26.31 23.53
N ASN A 109 -7.04 27.57 23.07
CA ASN A 109 -5.90 28.49 23.08
C ASN A 109 -4.66 27.89 22.39
N LYS A 110 -4.85 27.30 21.20
CA LYS A 110 -3.80 26.59 20.45
C LYS A 110 -3.70 27.05 19.01
N THR A 111 -2.49 26.95 18.46
CA THR A 111 -2.23 27.16 17.03
C THR A 111 -1.51 25.94 16.47
N THR A 112 -2.01 25.38 15.37
CA THR A 112 -1.37 24.30 14.61
C THR A 112 -1.04 24.80 13.23
N VAL A 113 0.22 24.65 12.82
CA VAL A 113 0.69 25.02 11.49
C VAL A 113 1.33 23.81 10.84
N LYS A 114 0.79 23.37 9.69
CA LYS A 114 1.47 22.44 8.80
C LYS A 114 2.16 23.22 7.69
N ALA A 115 3.34 22.78 7.31
CA ALA A 115 4.18 23.44 6.33
C ALA A 115 4.97 22.43 5.50
N GLY A 116 5.21 22.77 4.24
CA GLY A 116 6.10 22.05 3.33
C GLY A 116 7.40 22.82 3.12
N ASP A 117 8.48 22.14 2.76
CA ASP A 117 9.72 22.79 2.34
C ASP A 117 9.55 23.53 0.99
N GLY A 118 10.64 24.09 0.47
CA GLY A 118 10.62 24.86 -0.78
C GLY A 118 10.11 24.09 -2.00
N MET A 119 9.93 22.76 -1.90
CA MET A 119 9.42 21.93 -2.98
C MET A 119 8.00 22.34 -3.39
N ILE A 120 7.20 22.91 -2.48
CA ILE A 120 5.82 23.37 -2.80
C ILE A 120 5.78 24.44 -3.91
N PHE A 121 6.88 25.17 -4.14
CA PHE A 121 6.94 26.22 -5.15
C PHE A 121 7.38 25.71 -6.53
N THR A 122 7.72 24.42 -6.65
CA THR A 122 8.28 23.83 -7.88
C THR A 122 7.21 23.35 -8.87
N GLU A 123 5.92 23.42 -8.53
CA GLU A 123 4.81 23.01 -9.43
C GLU A 123 4.54 23.97 -10.59
N LYS A 124 5.27 25.09 -10.66
CA LYS A 124 5.12 26.06 -11.74
C LYS A 124 5.51 25.40 -13.08
N LYS A 125 4.79 25.77 -14.15
CA LYS A 125 5.13 25.34 -15.51
C LYS A 125 6.55 25.78 -15.86
N TYR A 126 7.36 24.86 -16.39
CA TYR A 126 8.70 25.15 -16.86
C TYR A 126 8.67 25.60 -18.32
N ILE A 127 9.22 26.78 -18.60
CA ILE A 127 9.35 27.33 -19.95
C ILE A 127 10.80 27.74 -20.14
N SER A 128 11.58 26.91 -20.82
CA SER A 128 13.00 27.17 -21.07
C SER A 128 13.23 28.19 -22.17
N ASN A 129 14.18 29.10 -21.98
CA ASN A 129 14.70 30.02 -23.00
C ASN A 129 16.07 29.59 -23.53
N LEU A 130 16.60 28.45 -23.08
CA LEU A 130 17.89 27.91 -23.53
C LEU A 130 17.82 27.38 -24.97
N ASN A 131 18.97 27.40 -25.65
CA ASN A 131 19.13 26.80 -26.97
C ASN A 131 19.58 25.34 -26.82
N TYR A 132 18.74 24.40 -27.23
CA TYR A 132 19.03 22.97 -27.18
C TYR A 132 19.80 22.54 -28.45
N PRO A 133 20.76 21.59 -28.34
CA PRO A 133 21.14 20.84 -27.15
C PRO A 133 21.91 21.68 -26.12
N VAL A 134 21.68 21.44 -24.83
CA VAL A 134 22.20 22.25 -23.72
C VAL A 134 22.73 21.36 -22.58
N LYS A 135 23.66 21.87 -21.77
CA LYS A 135 24.13 21.14 -20.59
C LYS A 135 23.05 21.07 -19.52
N ALA A 136 22.93 19.92 -18.85
CA ALA A 136 22.04 19.73 -17.72
C ALA A 136 22.20 20.78 -16.61
N LYS A 137 23.43 21.26 -16.38
CA LYS A 137 23.70 22.28 -15.37
C LYS A 137 23.10 23.65 -15.73
N GLU A 138 23.12 24.03 -17.00
CA GLU A 138 22.51 25.29 -17.46
C GLU A 138 20.98 25.25 -17.29
N VAL A 139 20.35 24.08 -17.52
CA VAL A 139 18.92 23.86 -17.24
C VAL A 139 18.62 23.99 -15.75
N LEU A 140 19.46 23.42 -14.89
CA LEU A 140 19.33 23.56 -13.43
C LEU A 140 19.45 25.04 -12.99
N GLU A 141 20.43 25.76 -13.53
CA GLU A 141 20.65 27.19 -13.26
C GLU A 141 19.46 28.05 -13.73
N GLU A 142 18.90 27.79 -14.92
CA GLU A 142 17.71 28.48 -15.40
C GLU A 142 16.50 28.25 -14.48
N ILE A 143 16.26 27.00 -14.07
CA ILE A 143 15.13 26.67 -13.19
C ILE A 143 15.30 27.31 -11.80
N THR A 144 16.49 27.23 -11.21
CA THR A 144 16.76 27.81 -9.88
C THR A 144 16.62 29.33 -9.89
N GLN A 145 17.11 30.00 -10.94
CA GLN A 145 16.91 31.43 -11.16
C GLN A 145 15.43 31.78 -11.34
N TYR A 146 14.69 31.01 -12.14
CA TYR A 146 13.26 31.23 -12.38
C TYR A 146 12.42 31.07 -11.10
N LEU A 147 12.77 30.09 -10.25
CA LEU A 147 12.10 29.87 -8.97
C LEU A 147 12.57 30.83 -7.86
N GLY A 148 13.70 31.51 -8.04
CA GLY A 148 14.30 32.37 -7.02
C GLY A 148 14.83 31.59 -5.82
N VAL A 149 15.29 30.35 -6.02
CA VAL A 149 15.80 29.46 -4.97
C VAL A 149 17.32 29.34 -5.04
N GLU A 150 17.97 29.34 -3.88
CA GLU A 150 19.41 29.13 -3.80
C GLU A 150 19.74 27.65 -4.02
N LEU A 151 20.77 27.38 -4.83
CA LEU A 151 21.28 26.04 -5.07
C LEU A 151 22.38 25.69 -4.06
N ALA A 152 22.24 24.56 -3.39
CA ALA A 152 23.27 24.02 -2.51
C ALA A 152 24.53 23.62 -3.31
N PRO A 153 25.72 23.57 -2.68
CA PRO A 153 26.94 23.12 -3.36
C PRO A 153 26.77 21.72 -3.97
N LEU A 154 26.93 21.62 -5.28
CA LEU A 154 26.85 20.35 -6.00
C LEU A 154 28.15 19.56 -5.81
N SER A 155 28.11 18.49 -5.02
CA SER A 155 29.27 17.62 -4.76
C SER A 155 29.67 16.79 -5.99
N SER A 156 28.69 16.34 -6.77
CA SER A 156 28.87 15.70 -8.07
C SER A 156 27.64 15.95 -8.93
N PHE A 157 27.78 16.70 -10.01
CA PHE A 157 26.73 16.92 -11.00
C PHE A 157 27.32 16.85 -12.40
N SER A 158 26.72 16.04 -13.25
CA SER A 158 27.16 15.76 -14.60
C SER A 158 26.63 16.82 -15.56
N ASP A 159 27.51 17.34 -16.41
CA ASP A 159 27.18 18.23 -17.53
C ASP A 159 26.68 17.42 -18.75
N ASP A 160 25.82 16.41 -18.53
CA ASP A 160 25.25 15.65 -19.65
C ASP A 160 24.50 16.58 -20.60
N ILE A 161 24.59 16.29 -21.89
CA ILE A 161 23.92 17.05 -22.93
C ILE A 161 22.46 16.61 -23.01
N ILE A 162 21.56 17.56 -22.77
CA ILE A 162 20.13 17.41 -22.96
C ILE A 162 19.80 17.80 -24.40
N SER A 163 19.36 16.84 -25.19
CA SER A 163 19.08 17.02 -26.62
C SER A 163 17.82 17.84 -26.87
N ASP A 164 16.75 17.51 -26.16
CA ASP A 164 15.41 17.96 -26.53
C ASP A 164 14.73 18.74 -25.40
N LYS A 165 14.19 19.90 -25.81
CA LYS A 165 13.34 20.73 -24.96
C LYS A 165 12.02 20.01 -24.69
N GLN A 166 11.66 19.91 -23.43
CA GLN A 166 10.36 19.36 -23.03
C GLN A 166 9.28 20.43 -23.07
N ARG A 167 8.08 20.04 -23.48
CA ARG A 167 6.87 20.87 -23.45
C ARG A 167 5.96 20.36 -22.35
N ASP A 168 5.25 21.27 -21.71
CA ASP A 168 4.17 20.97 -20.76
C ASP A 168 4.57 20.19 -19.50
N ILE A 169 5.83 20.32 -19.05
CA ILE A 169 6.29 19.83 -17.75
C ILE A 169 6.39 20.94 -16.70
N THR A 170 6.34 20.59 -15.41
CA THR A 170 6.60 21.52 -14.30
C THR A 170 8.10 21.66 -14.02
N CYS A 171 8.48 22.69 -13.26
CA CYS A 171 9.84 22.82 -12.75
C CYS A 171 10.20 21.62 -11.85
N ARG A 172 9.26 21.07 -11.07
CA ARG A 172 9.48 19.87 -10.26
C ARG A 172 9.87 18.68 -11.13
N GLU A 173 9.11 18.41 -12.18
CA GLU A 173 9.38 17.29 -13.09
C GLU A 173 10.75 17.45 -13.77
N ALA A 174 11.05 18.65 -14.27
CA ALA A 174 12.35 18.97 -14.84
C ALA A 174 13.50 18.75 -13.84
N LEU A 175 13.36 19.21 -12.59
CA LEU A 175 14.35 19.02 -11.55
C LEU A 175 14.51 17.53 -11.15
N ILE A 176 13.42 16.76 -11.11
CA ILE A 176 13.45 15.31 -10.88
C ILE A 176 14.21 14.64 -12.03
N TYR A 177 13.97 15.03 -13.28
CA TYR A 177 14.71 14.50 -14.41
C TYR A 177 16.21 14.77 -14.31
N LEU A 178 16.60 15.98 -13.88
CA LEU A 178 18.00 16.34 -13.62
C LEU A 178 18.62 15.53 -12.47
N ALA A 179 17.86 15.25 -11.41
CA ALA A 179 18.33 14.39 -10.32
C ALA A 179 18.49 12.94 -10.79
N GLN A 180 17.58 12.44 -11.63
CA GLN A 180 17.63 11.07 -12.17
C GLN A 180 18.82 10.83 -13.09
N ILE A 181 19.12 11.73 -14.03
CA ILE A 181 20.31 11.59 -14.91
C ILE A 181 21.60 11.53 -14.08
N ASN A 182 21.61 12.14 -12.90
CA ASN A 182 22.73 12.17 -11.97
C ASN A 182 22.76 11.01 -10.97
N GLY A 183 21.75 10.13 -10.98
CA GLY A 183 21.63 9.06 -9.98
C GLY A 183 21.54 9.64 -8.57
N ALA A 184 20.74 10.67 -8.39
CA ALA A 184 20.63 11.44 -7.17
C ALA A 184 19.17 11.71 -6.81
N PHE A 185 18.95 12.38 -5.68
CA PHE A 185 17.64 12.74 -5.14
C PHE A 185 17.51 14.25 -5.04
N LEU A 186 16.46 14.78 -5.66
CA LEU A 186 16.06 16.18 -5.53
C LEU A 186 15.42 16.41 -4.16
N ARG A 187 15.86 17.45 -3.46
CA ARG A 187 15.36 17.81 -2.13
C ARG A 187 15.63 19.28 -1.82
N PHE A 188 15.10 19.76 -0.70
CA PHE A 188 15.61 20.95 -0.03
C PHE A 188 16.43 20.54 1.20
N ASP A 189 17.59 21.18 1.37
CA ASP A 189 18.44 20.97 2.54
C ASP A 189 17.88 21.66 3.79
N ARG A 190 18.50 21.40 4.95
CA ARG A 190 18.07 21.96 6.24
C ARG A 190 18.14 23.49 6.31
N TYR A 191 18.77 24.14 5.33
CA TYR A 191 18.91 25.60 5.23
C TYR A 191 17.97 26.22 4.19
N GLY A 192 17.12 25.42 3.54
CA GLY A 192 16.16 25.89 2.55
C GLY A 192 16.74 26.07 1.15
N ARG A 193 17.90 25.47 0.85
CA ARG A 193 18.51 25.47 -0.48
C ARG A 193 18.10 24.23 -1.25
N LEU A 194 17.91 24.36 -2.56
CA LEU A 194 17.67 23.23 -3.44
C LEU A 194 18.95 22.38 -3.51
N SER A 195 18.85 21.07 -3.29
CA SER A 195 19.99 20.16 -3.40
C SER A 195 19.66 18.92 -4.23
N ILE A 196 20.71 18.36 -4.83
CA ILE A 196 20.67 17.13 -5.63
C ILE A 196 21.76 16.23 -5.05
N ASP A 197 21.34 15.35 -4.15
CA ASP A 197 22.24 14.58 -3.29
C ASP A 197 22.15 13.09 -3.56
N LYS A 198 23.26 12.39 -3.42
CA LYS A 198 23.30 10.92 -3.44
C LYS A 198 23.07 10.36 -2.04
N LEU A 199 22.90 9.03 -1.96
CA LEU A 199 22.90 8.36 -0.66
C LEU A 199 24.26 8.56 0.02
N ASN A 200 24.23 8.95 1.29
CA ASN A 200 25.41 9.30 2.05
C ASN A 200 25.79 8.17 3.00
N ASN A 201 27.02 7.66 2.89
CA ASN A 201 27.52 6.70 3.87
C ASN A 201 27.84 7.42 5.17
N THR A 202 27.30 6.93 6.29
CA THR A 202 27.63 7.44 7.62
C THR A 202 28.23 6.32 8.48
N THR A 203 28.91 6.71 9.56
CA THR A 203 29.42 5.79 10.57
C THR A 203 28.44 5.62 11.74
N ARG A 204 27.16 5.97 11.56
CA ARG A 204 26.13 5.95 12.61
C ARG A 204 25.74 4.51 12.91
N LYS A 205 25.95 4.10 14.16
CA LYS A 205 25.54 2.81 14.70
C LYS A 205 24.42 3.03 15.70
N ILE A 206 23.33 2.28 15.57
CA ILE A 206 22.17 2.34 16.46
C ILE A 206 22.01 0.95 17.08
N SER A 207 22.21 0.86 18.41
CA SER A 207 22.03 -0.38 19.17
C SER A 207 20.59 -0.59 19.62
N LYS A 208 20.27 -1.81 20.02
CA LYS A 208 18.95 -2.20 20.53
C LYS A 208 18.47 -1.40 21.72
N ASP A 209 19.39 -0.91 22.55
CA ASP A 209 19.08 -0.06 23.71
C ASP A 209 18.36 1.24 23.32
N ASN A 210 18.50 1.66 22.06
CA ASN A 210 17.92 2.89 21.54
C ASN A 210 16.57 2.65 20.84
N TYR A 211 16.16 1.39 20.66
CA TYR A 211 14.92 1.02 20.01
C TYR A 211 13.76 1.08 21.01
N PHE A 212 12.56 1.33 20.51
CA PHE A 212 11.38 1.03 21.32
C PHE A 212 11.11 -0.48 21.37
N LEU A 213 10.21 -0.90 22.26
CA LEU A 213 9.81 -2.31 22.36
C LEU A 213 9.27 -2.78 21.00
N LYS A 214 9.88 -3.85 20.45
CA LYS A 214 9.61 -4.33 19.07
C LYS A 214 9.84 -3.25 18.01
N GLY A 215 10.82 -2.38 18.23
CA GLY A 215 11.07 -1.20 17.42
C GLY A 215 11.56 -1.50 16.01
N LEU A 216 12.33 -2.59 15.82
CA LEU A 216 12.87 -2.99 14.53
C LEU A 216 12.10 -4.18 13.94
N THR A 217 11.58 -4.01 12.73
CA THR A 217 11.12 -5.10 11.86
C THR A 217 11.88 -5.04 10.54
N LYS A 218 12.35 -6.19 10.07
CA LYS A 218 13.18 -6.32 8.87
C LYS A 218 12.62 -7.46 8.02
N ASN A 219 12.70 -7.32 6.70
CA ASN A 219 12.44 -8.42 5.79
C ASN A 219 13.65 -9.37 5.77
N GLU A 220 13.43 -10.69 5.66
CA GLU A 220 14.53 -11.66 5.54
C GLU A 220 15.06 -11.82 4.13
N ILE A 221 14.32 -11.31 3.15
CA ILE A 221 14.77 -11.20 1.76
C ILE A 221 15.33 -9.79 1.56
N ASP A 222 16.56 -9.68 1.07
CA ASP A 222 17.16 -8.39 0.76
C ASP A 222 16.66 -7.86 -0.60
N PHE A 223 16.47 -6.54 -0.65
CA PHE A 223 16.31 -5.83 -1.91
C PHE A 223 17.62 -5.93 -2.69
N ARG A 224 17.55 -6.30 -3.97
CA ARG A 224 18.69 -6.30 -4.88
C ARG A 224 18.24 -5.79 -6.24
N LEU A 225 18.76 -4.63 -6.64
CA LEU A 225 18.48 -4.12 -7.97
C LEU A 225 19.03 -5.08 -9.04
N LYS A 226 18.17 -5.50 -9.98
CA LYS A 226 18.56 -6.42 -11.07
C LYS A 226 18.65 -5.73 -12.42
N GLY A 227 17.78 -4.76 -12.67
CA GLY A 227 17.81 -3.95 -13.89
C GLY A 227 17.19 -2.57 -13.68
N ILE A 228 17.42 -1.69 -14.65
CA ILE A 228 16.78 -0.37 -14.74
C ILE A 228 16.15 -0.27 -16.12
N THR A 229 14.93 0.21 -16.16
CA THR A 229 14.22 0.58 -17.39
C THR A 229 13.99 2.08 -17.44
N ASN A 230 14.05 2.65 -18.64
CA ASN A 230 13.50 3.97 -18.90
C ASN A 230 12.49 3.86 -20.04
N THR A 231 11.25 4.23 -19.78
CA THR A 231 10.18 4.20 -20.78
C THR A 231 9.71 5.62 -21.07
N ILE A 232 9.81 6.00 -22.34
CA ILE A 232 9.38 7.31 -22.84
C ILE A 232 8.41 7.08 -24.01
N THR A 233 7.55 8.06 -24.23
CA THR A 233 6.68 8.11 -25.41
C THR A 233 7.23 9.18 -26.34
N ASP A 234 7.48 8.83 -27.60
CA ASP A 234 7.90 9.81 -28.60
C ASP A 234 6.72 10.67 -29.09
N ASP A 235 7.02 11.71 -29.87
CA ASP A 235 6.02 12.63 -30.43
C ASP A 235 4.98 11.95 -31.35
N ASN A 236 5.26 10.73 -31.83
CA ASN A 236 4.35 9.92 -32.63
C ASN A 236 3.56 8.90 -31.79
N ASN A 237 3.54 9.08 -30.47
CA ASN A 237 2.89 8.19 -29.52
C ASN A 237 3.49 6.77 -29.47
N LYS A 238 4.74 6.59 -29.92
CA LYS A 238 5.44 5.30 -29.87
C LYS A 238 6.21 5.19 -28.56
N THR A 239 5.96 4.10 -27.83
CA THR A 239 6.69 3.76 -26.61
C THR A 239 8.10 3.26 -26.96
N ILE A 240 9.11 3.93 -26.41
CA ILE A 240 10.51 3.52 -26.45
C ILE A 240 10.91 3.11 -25.04
N THR A 241 11.29 1.84 -24.87
CA THR A 241 11.80 1.31 -23.60
C THR A 241 13.28 0.98 -23.76
N MET A 242 14.12 1.65 -22.97
CA MET A 242 15.52 1.32 -22.78
C MET A 242 15.69 0.45 -21.55
N GLN A 243 16.66 -0.46 -21.58
CA GLN A 243 16.94 -1.41 -20.50
C GLN A 243 18.44 -1.50 -20.27
N SER A 244 18.82 -1.56 -18.99
CA SER A 244 20.16 -1.95 -18.55
C SER A 244 20.05 -3.00 -17.45
N GLY A 245 20.96 -3.99 -17.44
CA GLY A 245 20.90 -5.12 -16.51
C GLY A 245 19.90 -6.20 -16.92
N SER A 246 19.37 -6.92 -15.94
CA SER A 246 18.45 -8.04 -16.15
C SER A 246 17.01 -7.55 -16.34
N GLU A 247 16.31 -8.09 -17.33
CA GLU A 247 14.85 -7.88 -17.55
C GLU A 247 13.98 -8.56 -16.47
N LYS A 248 14.57 -9.45 -15.67
CA LYS A 248 13.91 -10.19 -14.59
C LYS A 248 14.44 -9.75 -13.24
N GLY A 249 13.61 -9.85 -12.21
CA GLY A 249 13.96 -9.39 -10.87
C GLY A 249 13.45 -8.00 -10.58
N VAL A 250 13.92 -7.41 -9.48
CA VAL A 250 13.56 -6.06 -9.08
C VAL A 250 14.10 -5.06 -10.10
N GLN A 251 13.19 -4.26 -10.66
CA GLN A 251 13.49 -3.21 -11.64
C GLN A 251 13.35 -1.83 -11.00
N MET A 252 14.24 -0.91 -11.36
CA MET A 252 14.01 0.52 -11.19
C MET A 252 13.39 1.06 -12.48
N GLU A 253 12.16 1.57 -12.39
CA GLU A 253 11.38 2.04 -13.53
C GLU A 253 11.45 3.57 -13.60
N LEU A 254 12.02 4.09 -14.68
CA LEU A 254 12.16 5.53 -14.94
C LEU A 254 11.26 5.95 -16.12
N LYS A 255 10.85 7.22 -16.08
CA LYS A 255 10.11 7.89 -17.16
C LYS A 255 10.72 9.28 -17.37
N ASN A 256 11.87 9.30 -18.03
CA ASN A 256 12.67 10.51 -18.18
C ASN A 256 13.11 10.68 -19.64
N PRO A 257 12.60 11.70 -20.36
CA PRO A 257 12.95 11.95 -21.75
C PRO A 257 14.41 12.34 -21.96
N TRP A 258 15.14 12.75 -20.91
CA TRP A 258 16.55 13.13 -20.99
C TRP A 258 17.53 11.99 -20.74
N ILE A 259 17.04 10.81 -20.33
CA ILE A 259 17.89 9.62 -20.19
C ILE A 259 18.00 8.91 -21.55
N ASN A 260 19.21 8.88 -22.08
CA ASN A 260 19.58 7.98 -23.19
C ASN A 260 20.23 6.69 -22.66
N GLN A 261 20.51 5.72 -23.56
CA GLN A 261 21.09 4.43 -23.17
C GLN A 261 22.42 4.56 -22.41
N THR A 262 23.29 5.51 -22.79
CA THR A 262 24.56 5.73 -22.10
C THR A 262 24.37 6.21 -20.66
N ILE A 263 23.43 7.12 -20.43
CA ILE A 263 23.05 7.56 -19.08
C ILE A 263 22.44 6.40 -18.31
N LEU A 264 21.53 5.62 -18.92
CA LEU A 264 20.90 4.47 -18.28
C LEU A 264 21.92 3.41 -17.83
N ASP A 265 22.90 3.10 -18.69
CA ASP A 265 23.98 2.16 -18.37
C ASP A 265 24.87 2.69 -17.23
N ARG A 266 25.15 3.99 -17.20
CA ARG A 266 25.88 4.62 -16.09
C ARG A 266 25.11 4.49 -14.78
N LEU A 267 23.81 4.80 -14.77
CA LEU A 267 22.95 4.67 -13.60
C LEU A 267 22.89 3.23 -13.10
N TYR A 268 22.74 2.25 -14.00
CA TYR A 268 22.77 0.84 -13.61
C TYR A 268 24.11 0.44 -13.02
N ASN A 269 25.23 0.86 -13.60
CA ASN A 269 26.55 0.53 -13.07
C ASN A 269 26.80 1.09 -11.67
N GLU A 270 26.22 2.25 -11.36
CA GLU A 270 26.25 2.87 -10.03
C GLU A 270 25.42 2.07 -9.02
N TYR A 271 24.19 1.68 -9.37
CA TYR A 271 23.24 1.07 -8.45
C TYR A 271 23.18 -0.47 -8.48
N ARG A 272 23.84 -1.17 -9.40
CA ARG A 272 23.79 -2.64 -9.53
C ARG A 272 24.26 -3.41 -8.28
N ARG A 273 24.98 -2.73 -7.37
CA ARG A 273 25.43 -3.29 -6.08
C ARG A 273 24.59 -2.82 -4.90
N LEU A 274 23.58 -1.98 -5.14
CA LEU A 274 22.65 -1.56 -4.10
C LEU A 274 21.88 -2.77 -3.61
N ASN A 275 22.13 -3.13 -2.35
CA ASN A 275 21.37 -4.11 -1.62
C ASN A 275 21.17 -3.65 -0.18
N TYR A 276 20.02 -3.99 0.39
CA TYR A 276 19.70 -3.75 1.79
C TYR A 276 18.50 -4.60 2.17
N TYR A 277 18.33 -4.84 3.47
CA TYR A 277 17.11 -5.46 3.95
C TYR A 277 16.05 -4.39 4.17
N PRO A 278 14.87 -4.48 3.51
CA PRO A 278 13.78 -3.58 3.82
C PRO A 278 13.42 -3.63 5.29
N PHE A 279 13.19 -2.47 5.90
CA PHE A 279 12.98 -2.37 7.34
C PHE A 279 12.07 -1.21 7.74
N ASP A 280 11.52 -1.34 8.94
CA ASP A 280 10.89 -0.28 9.71
C ASP A 280 11.56 -0.25 11.10
N LEU A 281 11.96 0.94 11.54
CA LEU A 281 12.59 1.18 12.84
C LEU A 281 11.85 2.30 13.58
N ASN A 282 11.31 1.99 14.75
CA ASN A 282 10.83 2.96 15.74
C ASN A 282 11.83 3.03 16.90
N TRP A 283 12.38 4.22 17.14
CA TRP A 283 13.50 4.40 18.04
C TRP A 283 13.55 5.84 18.56
N GLN A 284 14.53 6.10 19.42
CA GLN A 284 14.62 7.36 20.14
C GLN A 284 15.06 8.58 19.29
N GLY A 285 15.56 8.36 18.07
CA GLY A 285 15.86 9.41 17.08
C GLY A 285 17.18 10.17 17.24
N ASP A 286 17.65 10.76 16.14
CA ASP A 286 18.86 11.59 16.02
C ASP A 286 18.56 12.75 15.04
N VAL A 287 18.60 13.99 15.53
CA VAL A 287 18.31 15.18 14.72
C VAL A 287 19.32 15.36 13.57
N SER A 288 20.54 14.83 13.71
CA SER A 288 21.59 14.97 12.71
C SER A 288 21.43 14.06 11.49
N LEU A 289 20.55 13.05 11.58
CA LEU A 289 20.23 12.12 10.50
C LEU A 289 19.18 12.68 9.54
N GLU A 290 19.17 12.13 8.32
CA GLU A 290 18.28 12.55 7.26
C GLU A 290 17.89 11.41 6.32
N SER A 291 16.77 11.55 5.60
CA SER A 291 16.51 10.69 4.45
C SER A 291 17.63 10.95 3.42
N ILE A 292 18.27 9.88 2.93
CA ILE A 292 19.55 9.74 2.18
C ILE A 292 20.71 9.14 2.99
N ASP A 293 20.71 9.21 4.32
CA ASP A 293 21.84 8.71 5.11
C ASP A 293 21.78 7.17 5.25
N TRP A 294 22.93 6.50 5.17
CA TRP A 294 23.08 5.09 5.57
C TRP A 294 23.41 5.00 7.04
N VAL A 295 22.79 4.05 7.74
CA VAL A 295 23.06 3.73 9.14
C VAL A 295 23.30 2.25 9.32
N THR A 296 23.95 1.88 10.42
CA THR A 296 24.12 0.49 10.83
C THR A 296 23.24 0.20 12.04
N LEU A 297 22.34 -0.79 11.92
CA LEU A 297 21.41 -1.21 12.96
C LEU A 297 21.88 -2.54 13.56
N GLU A 298 21.78 -2.67 14.87
CA GLU A 298 21.94 -3.96 15.56
C GLU A 298 20.66 -4.80 15.38
N HIS A 299 20.78 -6.00 14.82
CA HIS A 299 19.66 -6.92 14.55
C HIS A 299 19.54 -8.01 15.62
N SER A 300 20.62 -8.75 15.88
CA SER A 300 20.74 -9.78 16.91
C SER A 300 22.00 -9.53 17.76
N GLU A 301 22.22 -10.29 18.83
CA GLU A 301 23.49 -10.17 19.58
C GLU A 301 24.67 -10.39 18.60
N ASP A 302 25.57 -9.42 18.53
CA ASP A 302 26.72 -9.37 17.61
C ASP A 302 26.43 -9.27 16.09
N GLU A 303 25.17 -9.10 15.68
CA GLU A 303 24.81 -8.95 14.27
C GLU A 303 24.37 -7.53 13.92
N TRP A 304 25.07 -6.92 12.95
CA TRP A 304 24.85 -5.56 12.50
C TRP A 304 24.53 -5.51 11.01
N ILE A 305 23.49 -4.78 10.63
CA ILE A 305 23.05 -4.61 9.26
C ILE A 305 23.18 -3.15 8.83
N SER A 306 23.68 -2.90 7.62
CA SER A 306 23.70 -1.54 7.04
C SER A 306 22.47 -1.34 6.19
N VAL A 307 21.76 -0.23 6.41
CA VAL A 307 20.52 0.11 5.72
C VAL A 307 20.47 1.59 5.36
N PRO A 308 19.89 1.97 4.20
CA PRO A 308 19.66 3.36 3.86
C PRO A 308 18.43 3.89 4.59
N LEU A 309 18.41 5.17 4.93
CA LEU A 309 17.21 5.86 5.38
C LEU A 309 16.50 6.45 4.15
N LEU A 310 15.45 5.79 3.66
CA LEU A 310 14.65 6.33 2.54
C LEU A 310 13.51 7.22 3.01
N SER A 311 13.02 6.97 4.22
CA SER A 311 12.14 7.89 4.94
C SER A 311 12.58 8.03 6.39
N TYR A 312 12.48 9.26 6.89
CA TYR A 312 12.89 9.62 8.24
C TYR A 312 11.92 10.64 8.84
N SER A 313 11.31 10.25 9.96
CA SER A 313 10.37 11.08 10.71
C SER A 313 10.90 11.35 12.11
N LEU A 314 10.63 12.54 12.64
CA LEU A 314 10.97 12.97 13.99
C LEU A 314 9.73 13.54 14.67
N ILE A 315 9.53 13.19 15.95
CA ILE A 315 8.52 13.81 16.81
C ILE A 315 9.21 14.36 18.04
N PHE A 316 9.06 15.66 18.25
CA PHE A 316 9.42 16.35 19.49
C PHE A 316 8.16 16.72 20.27
N ASN A 317 8.13 16.40 21.56
CA ASN A 317 7.04 16.74 22.50
C ASN A 317 7.58 16.87 23.94
N GLY A 318 8.77 17.44 24.08
CA GLY A 318 9.56 17.45 25.32
C GLY A 318 10.62 16.33 25.38
N GLY A 319 10.35 15.21 24.71
CA GLY A 319 11.36 14.22 24.31
C GLY A 319 11.48 14.14 22.79
N LEU A 320 12.40 13.31 22.29
CA LEU A 320 12.53 13.00 20.87
C LEU A 320 12.22 11.53 20.61
N SER A 321 11.47 11.27 19.55
CA SER A 321 11.25 9.94 18.99
C SER A 321 11.32 9.99 17.46
N SER A 322 11.54 8.84 16.84
CA SER A 322 11.75 8.76 15.39
C SER A 322 11.23 7.46 14.80
N LYS A 323 10.84 7.57 13.53
CA LYS A 323 10.62 6.45 12.64
C LYS A 323 11.57 6.54 11.44
N ALA A 324 12.28 5.46 11.17
CA ALA A 324 13.19 5.32 10.04
C ALA A 324 12.76 4.12 9.20
N THR A 325 12.68 4.26 7.88
CA THR A 325 12.29 3.15 6.99
C THR A 325 13.09 3.13 5.71
N ALA A 326 13.18 1.92 5.13
CA ALA A 326 13.48 1.72 3.73
C ALA A 326 12.65 0.56 3.24
N ARG A 327 11.45 0.86 2.75
CA ARG A 327 10.57 -0.16 2.18
C ARG A 327 10.93 -0.36 0.72
N ALA A 328 10.97 -1.62 0.31
CA ALA A 328 11.08 -1.98 -1.09
C ALA A 328 10.59 -3.41 -1.33
N SER A 329 9.95 -3.62 -2.47
CA SER A 329 9.53 -4.93 -2.95
C SER A 329 10.75 -5.80 -3.28
N THR A 330 10.79 -7.03 -2.76
CA THR A 330 11.94 -7.95 -2.88
C THR A 330 11.74 -9.08 -3.88
N GLN A 331 10.53 -9.23 -4.43
CA GLN A 331 10.23 -10.21 -5.46
C GLN A 331 10.41 -9.58 -6.85
N SER A 332 10.84 -10.37 -7.83
CA SER A 332 10.55 -10.06 -9.22
C SER A 332 9.04 -9.90 -9.35
N GLN A 333 8.57 -8.85 -10.01
CA GLN A 333 7.34 -9.04 -10.77
C GLN A 333 7.68 -10.09 -11.83
N SER A 334 7.45 -11.37 -11.50
CA SER A 334 7.27 -12.36 -12.53
C SER A 334 6.12 -11.82 -13.40
N PRO A 335 6.17 -11.93 -14.74
CA PRO A 335 5.08 -11.50 -15.61
C PRO A 335 3.72 -12.18 -15.29
N TYR A 336 3.72 -13.12 -14.33
CA TYR A 336 2.60 -13.86 -13.77
C TYR A 336 2.10 -13.40 -12.39
N ILE A 337 2.57 -12.27 -11.85
CA ILE A 337 1.67 -11.45 -11.02
C ILE A 337 0.87 -10.67 -12.04
N GLN A 338 -0.44 -10.92 -12.10
CA GLN A 338 -1.34 -10.20 -12.99
C GLN A 338 -1.03 -8.70 -12.86
N LYS A 339 -0.44 -8.08 -13.90
CA LYS A 339 -0.74 -6.69 -14.24
C LYS A 339 -2.23 -6.57 -13.96
N GLY A 340 -2.62 -5.75 -12.99
CA GLY A 340 -3.99 -5.74 -12.49
C GLY A 340 -4.96 -5.78 -13.67
N PHE A 341 -6.04 -6.53 -13.53
CA PHE A 341 -7.08 -6.67 -14.56
C PHE A 341 -7.49 -5.31 -15.15
N VAL A 342 -7.32 -4.24 -14.38
CA VAL A 342 -7.52 -2.83 -14.75
C VAL A 342 -6.40 -2.25 -15.63
N THR A 343 -5.11 -2.47 -15.36
CA THR A 343 -4.00 -1.94 -16.19
C THR A 343 -3.99 -2.59 -17.58
N LYS A 344 -4.30 -3.89 -17.66
CA LYS A 344 -4.49 -4.59 -18.95
C LYS A 344 -5.72 -4.11 -19.72
N LYS A 345 -6.77 -3.66 -19.00
CA LYS A 345 -7.96 -3.04 -19.60
C LYS A 345 -7.70 -1.60 -20.04
N ILE A 346 -6.88 -0.83 -19.30
CA ILE A 346 -6.47 0.53 -19.64
C ILE A 346 -5.58 0.53 -20.88
N GLU A 347 -4.55 -0.32 -20.97
CA GLU A 347 -3.74 -0.46 -22.20
C GLU A 347 -4.60 -0.91 -23.40
N LEU A 348 -5.56 -1.81 -23.19
CA LEU A 348 -6.48 -2.29 -24.24
C LEU A 348 -7.46 -1.20 -24.69
N LEU A 349 -7.97 -0.40 -23.76
CA LEU A 349 -8.85 0.74 -24.02
C LEU A 349 -8.09 1.90 -24.68
N GLU A 350 -6.88 2.23 -24.23
CA GLU A 350 -5.99 3.22 -24.87
C GLU A 350 -5.66 2.84 -26.31
N THR A 351 -5.47 1.54 -26.57
CA THR A 351 -5.27 1.01 -27.93
C THR A 351 -6.55 1.11 -28.77
N MET A 352 -7.72 0.81 -28.20
CA MET A 352 -9.04 0.95 -28.86
C MET A 352 -9.46 2.42 -29.06
N MET A 353 -8.99 3.36 -28.24
CA MET A 353 -9.32 4.78 -28.30
C MET A 353 -8.43 5.58 -29.26
N SER A 354 -7.34 5.00 -29.77
CA SER A 354 -6.44 5.69 -30.73
C SER A 354 -7.01 5.80 -32.16
N GLY A 355 -8.21 5.26 -32.42
CA GLY A 355 -8.88 5.34 -33.72
C GLY A 355 -10.40 5.43 -33.61
N ILE A 356 -10.91 6.67 -33.46
CA ILE A 356 -12.18 7.23 -33.98
C ILE A 356 -13.46 6.34 -33.89
N ASN A 357 -14.45 6.83 -33.12
CA ASN A 357 -15.92 6.53 -33.07
C ASN A 357 -16.45 5.81 -31.81
N GLN A 358 -17.70 6.15 -31.43
CA GLN A 358 -18.35 5.63 -30.22
C GLN A 358 -18.79 4.17 -30.39
N MET A 359 -18.67 3.41 -29.29
CA MET A 359 -19.02 1.98 -29.24
C MET A 359 -20.22 1.76 -28.30
N TYR A 360 -21.28 1.14 -28.82
CA TYR A 360 -22.50 0.80 -28.10
C TYR A 360 -22.57 -0.71 -27.82
N LEU A 361 -23.06 -1.10 -26.64
CA LEU A 361 -23.02 -2.49 -26.15
C LEU A 361 -24.38 -3.03 -25.67
N ASP A 362 -25.45 -2.23 -25.80
CA ASP A 362 -26.76 -2.55 -25.23
C ASP A 362 -27.72 -3.14 -26.29
N GLN A 363 -28.85 -3.71 -25.85
CA GLN A 363 -29.91 -4.17 -26.75
C GLN A 363 -30.76 -3.03 -27.32
N GLU A 364 -30.82 -1.91 -26.60
CA GLU A 364 -31.58 -0.73 -27.00
C GLU A 364 -30.85 0.06 -28.07
N ASP A 365 -31.62 0.68 -28.97
CA ASP A 365 -31.06 1.47 -30.07
C ASP A 365 -30.26 2.66 -29.51
N PRO A 366 -29.00 2.86 -29.97
CA PRO A 366 -28.20 4.00 -29.57
C PRO A 366 -28.89 5.35 -29.84
N ILE A 367 -28.84 6.24 -28.85
CA ILE A 367 -29.44 7.58 -28.92
C ILE A 367 -28.39 8.53 -29.53
N GLU A 368 -28.77 9.23 -30.61
CA GLU A 368 -27.92 10.15 -31.40
C GLU A 368 -26.59 9.59 -31.95
N PRO A 369 -26.59 8.45 -32.69
CA PRO A 369 -25.35 7.86 -33.20
C PRO A 369 -24.79 8.61 -34.42
N ASN A 370 -23.46 8.76 -34.45
CA ASN A 370 -22.71 9.36 -35.55
C ASN A 370 -22.29 8.32 -36.59
N ASN A 371 -22.00 8.79 -37.80
CA ASN A 371 -21.54 7.92 -38.88
C ASN A 371 -20.15 7.35 -38.57
N GLY A 372 -20.03 6.02 -38.62
CA GLY A 372 -18.84 5.25 -38.26
C GLY A 372 -18.84 4.70 -36.83
N ASP A 373 -19.86 5.00 -36.02
CA ASP A 373 -20.06 4.37 -34.72
C ASP A 373 -20.32 2.87 -34.87
N LYS A 374 -19.91 2.09 -33.86
CA LYS A 374 -20.00 0.63 -33.86
C LYS A 374 -20.94 0.16 -32.76
N TRP A 375 -21.85 -0.74 -33.08
CA TRP A 375 -22.82 -1.29 -32.14
C TRP A 375 -22.70 -2.82 -32.09
N PHE A 376 -22.39 -3.33 -30.91
CA PHE A 376 -22.38 -4.76 -30.63
C PHE A 376 -23.72 -5.14 -30.03
N LYS A 377 -24.70 -5.43 -30.90
CA LYS A 377 -26.07 -5.73 -30.50
C LYS A 377 -26.18 -7.18 -30.02
N PRO A 378 -26.57 -7.43 -28.77
CA PRO A 378 -26.83 -8.79 -28.30
C PRO A 378 -28.10 -9.37 -28.96
N ASN A 379 -28.01 -10.58 -29.52
CA ASN A 379 -29.13 -11.29 -30.15
C ASN A 379 -29.14 -12.78 -29.72
N GLY A 380 -29.83 -13.09 -28.62
CA GLY A 380 -29.81 -14.43 -28.02
C GLY A 380 -28.44 -14.79 -27.44
N THR A 381 -27.89 -15.97 -27.79
CA THR A 381 -26.53 -16.38 -27.38
C THR A 381 -25.41 -15.75 -28.23
N ASN A 382 -25.77 -14.97 -29.25
CA ASN A 382 -24.84 -14.39 -30.21
C ASN A 382 -24.78 -12.87 -30.09
N VAL A 383 -23.68 -12.28 -30.54
CA VAL A 383 -23.52 -10.82 -30.64
C VAL A 383 -23.32 -10.45 -32.11
N GLU A 384 -24.05 -9.44 -32.55
CA GLU A 384 -23.99 -8.95 -33.92
C GLU A 384 -23.29 -7.58 -33.94
N LEU A 385 -22.29 -7.43 -34.81
CA LEU A 385 -21.60 -6.15 -34.99
C LEU A 385 -22.28 -5.36 -36.12
N TYR A 386 -22.70 -4.16 -35.79
CA TYR A 386 -23.23 -3.16 -36.72
C TYR A 386 -22.30 -1.95 -36.78
N GLU A 387 -22.19 -1.33 -37.94
CA GLU A 387 -21.52 -0.04 -38.12
C GLU A 387 -22.51 0.96 -38.69
N ARG A 388 -22.51 2.18 -38.17
CA ARG A 388 -23.39 3.24 -38.65
C ARG A 388 -22.83 3.78 -39.97
N ILE A 389 -23.54 3.58 -41.06
CA ILE A 389 -23.16 4.05 -42.39
C ILE A 389 -24.34 4.78 -43.01
N ASP A 390 -24.13 6.05 -43.33
CA ASP A 390 -25.07 7.02 -43.91
C ASP A 390 -26.42 7.07 -43.18
N GLY A 391 -26.38 7.03 -41.85
CA GLY A 391 -27.58 7.10 -41.01
C GLY A 391 -28.35 5.78 -40.88
N TYR A 392 -27.76 4.65 -41.28
CA TYR A 392 -28.33 3.31 -41.09
C TYR A 392 -27.34 2.38 -40.38
N TRP A 393 -27.85 1.45 -39.58
CA TRP A 393 -27.02 0.40 -38.98
C TRP A 393 -26.84 -0.73 -39.99
N VAL A 394 -25.61 -0.93 -40.45
CA VAL A 394 -25.26 -1.98 -41.40
C VAL A 394 -24.58 -3.12 -40.65
N LYS A 395 -25.17 -4.33 -40.66
CA LYS A 395 -24.56 -5.52 -40.05
C LYS A 395 -23.26 -5.84 -40.77
N LYS A 396 -22.17 -5.98 -40.02
CA LYS A 396 -20.84 -6.29 -40.55
C LYS A 396 -20.47 -7.74 -40.33
N ALA A 397 -20.82 -8.33 -39.19
CA ALA A 397 -20.58 -9.74 -38.89
C ALA A 397 -21.32 -10.16 -37.59
N ASP A 398 -21.21 -11.44 -37.21
CA ASP A 398 -21.72 -11.97 -35.95
C ASP A 398 -20.79 -13.04 -35.34
N THR A 399 -21.07 -13.45 -34.11
CA THR A 399 -20.22 -14.36 -33.33
C THR A 399 -20.08 -15.77 -33.90
N SER A 400 -20.84 -16.13 -34.95
CA SER A 400 -20.65 -17.38 -35.68
C SER A 400 -19.37 -17.36 -36.53
N ASP A 401 -18.92 -16.16 -36.93
CA ASP A 401 -17.77 -15.97 -37.82
C ASP A 401 -16.80 -14.91 -37.28
N LEU A 402 -16.24 -15.25 -36.11
CA LEU A 402 -15.29 -14.44 -35.33
C LEU A 402 -14.06 -13.98 -36.12
N ASN A 403 -13.65 -14.74 -37.15
CA ASN A 403 -12.51 -14.38 -37.99
C ASN A 403 -12.81 -13.18 -38.90
N GLU A 404 -14.05 -13.03 -39.36
CA GLU A 404 -14.47 -11.92 -40.22
C GLU A 404 -14.59 -10.61 -39.42
N ILE A 405 -15.07 -10.70 -38.16
CA ILE A 405 -15.10 -9.58 -37.21
C ILE A 405 -13.69 -9.04 -36.98
N VAL A 406 -12.74 -9.91 -36.66
CA VAL A 406 -11.36 -9.51 -36.32
C VAL A 406 -10.63 -8.87 -37.50
N ASN A 407 -10.83 -9.41 -38.72
CA ASN A 407 -10.24 -8.87 -39.95
C ASN A 407 -10.80 -7.50 -40.35
N SER A 408 -11.97 -7.10 -39.82
CA SER A 408 -12.53 -5.76 -40.02
C SER A 408 -11.86 -4.67 -39.16
N PHE A 409 -11.14 -5.07 -38.09
CA PHE A 409 -10.43 -4.15 -37.19
C PHE A 409 -8.93 -4.04 -37.51
N SER A 410 -8.28 -5.15 -37.90
CA SER A 410 -6.87 -5.12 -38.32
C SER A 410 -6.53 -6.33 -39.20
N LYS A 411 -5.69 -6.10 -40.21
CA LYS A 411 -5.12 -7.17 -41.06
C LYS A 411 -3.82 -7.76 -40.50
N ASP A 412 -3.34 -7.26 -39.37
CA ASP A 412 -2.14 -7.75 -38.69
C ASP A 412 -2.46 -9.03 -37.89
N GLU A 413 -1.78 -10.14 -38.22
CA GLU A 413 -2.08 -11.48 -37.69
C GLU A 413 -1.85 -11.61 -36.17
N VAL A 414 -0.93 -10.83 -35.59
CA VAL A 414 -0.60 -10.86 -34.16
C VAL A 414 -1.63 -10.04 -33.36
N ILE A 415 -2.04 -8.91 -33.91
CA ILE A 415 -3.13 -8.08 -33.37
C ILE A 415 -4.46 -8.83 -33.50
N ALA A 416 -4.69 -9.49 -34.62
CA ALA A 416 -5.87 -10.31 -34.88
C ALA A 416 -6.01 -11.47 -33.87
N LYS A 417 -4.93 -12.22 -33.61
CA LYS A 417 -4.95 -13.30 -32.59
C LYS A 417 -5.25 -12.80 -31.17
N LYS A 418 -4.76 -11.61 -30.80
CA LYS A 418 -5.01 -10.99 -29.49
C LYS A 418 -6.44 -10.47 -29.37
N LEU A 419 -6.97 -9.86 -30.43
CA LEU A 419 -8.38 -9.45 -30.52
C LEU A 419 -9.31 -10.67 -30.47
N TYR A 420 -8.98 -11.75 -31.18
CA TYR A 420 -9.73 -13.01 -31.15
C TYR A 420 -9.86 -13.58 -29.73
N GLY A 421 -8.76 -13.62 -28.98
CA GLY A 421 -8.78 -14.08 -27.58
C GLY A 421 -9.63 -13.19 -26.66
N ALA A 422 -9.54 -11.87 -26.82
CA ALA A 422 -10.30 -10.91 -26.01
C ALA A 422 -11.81 -10.91 -26.36
N LEU A 423 -12.16 -11.00 -27.65
CA LEU A 423 -13.54 -11.13 -28.12
C LEU A 423 -14.15 -12.47 -27.68
N ALA A 424 -13.41 -13.57 -27.78
CA ALA A 424 -13.86 -14.87 -27.29
C ALA A 424 -14.16 -14.84 -25.78
N SER A 425 -13.28 -14.25 -24.97
CA SER A 425 -13.52 -14.09 -23.53
C SER A 425 -14.67 -13.13 -23.21
N PHE A 426 -14.87 -12.06 -24.00
CA PHE A 426 -15.99 -11.13 -23.81
C PHE A 426 -17.35 -11.76 -24.18
N ILE A 427 -17.39 -12.58 -25.24
CA ILE A 427 -18.56 -13.36 -25.65
C ILE A 427 -18.86 -14.44 -24.60
N GLU A 428 -17.84 -15.12 -24.06
CA GLU A 428 -17.98 -16.12 -23.01
C GLU A 428 -18.49 -15.50 -21.69
N ILE A 429 -18.05 -14.29 -21.36
CA ILE A 429 -18.54 -13.52 -20.20
C ILE A 429 -19.98 -13.03 -20.39
N ASN A 430 -20.39 -12.63 -21.60
CA ASN A 430 -21.75 -12.14 -21.87
C ASN A 430 -22.77 -13.26 -22.16
N ALA A 431 -22.38 -14.37 -22.79
CA ALA A 431 -23.23 -15.56 -22.92
C ALA A 431 -23.60 -16.14 -21.53
N ASN A 432 -22.66 -16.08 -20.58
CA ASN A 432 -22.90 -16.44 -19.18
C ASN A 432 -23.77 -15.41 -18.42
N LYS A 433 -23.84 -14.15 -18.88
CA LYS A 433 -24.79 -13.15 -18.37
C LYS A 433 -26.22 -13.30 -18.94
N ILE A 434 -26.38 -13.85 -20.15
CA ILE A 434 -27.70 -13.99 -20.80
C ILE A 434 -28.49 -15.21 -20.31
N VAL A 435 -27.83 -16.27 -19.86
CA VAL A 435 -28.50 -17.39 -19.14
C VAL A 435 -28.97 -16.95 -17.74
N ALA A 436 -28.36 -15.91 -17.19
CA ALA A 436 -28.65 -15.34 -15.87
C ALA A 436 -29.54 -14.08 -15.92
N GLY A 437 -30.45 -13.98 -16.90
CA GLY A 437 -31.53 -12.98 -16.84
C GLY A 437 -32.31 -13.16 -15.54
N ASP A 438 -32.39 -12.11 -14.73
CA ASP A 438 -33.06 -12.01 -13.42
C ASP A 438 -33.30 -13.37 -12.72
N ILE A 439 -32.40 -13.74 -11.81
CA ILE A 439 -32.56 -14.95 -10.99
C ILE A 439 -33.82 -14.82 -10.13
N ASP A 440 -34.92 -15.41 -10.60
CA ASP A 440 -36.09 -15.70 -9.79
C ASP A 440 -35.71 -16.75 -8.74
N LEU A 441 -35.44 -16.28 -7.51
CA LEU A 441 -35.08 -17.11 -6.36
C LEU A 441 -36.14 -18.17 -6.04
N GLN A 442 -37.37 -18.07 -6.58
CA GLN A 442 -38.42 -19.09 -6.44
C GLN A 442 -38.19 -20.33 -7.31
N ARG A 443 -37.21 -20.30 -8.23
CA ARG A 443 -36.85 -21.44 -9.09
C ARG A 443 -35.72 -22.30 -8.54
N LEU A 444 -35.06 -21.87 -7.45
CA LEU A 444 -34.05 -22.67 -6.76
C LEU A 444 -34.72 -23.79 -5.95
N ARG A 445 -34.57 -25.02 -6.42
CA ARG A 445 -35.06 -26.25 -5.79
C ARG A 445 -33.90 -27.24 -5.67
N ILE A 446 -33.75 -27.85 -4.51
CA ILE A 446 -32.88 -29.01 -4.31
C ILE A 446 -33.78 -30.24 -4.34
N VAL A 447 -33.52 -31.13 -5.28
CA VAL A 447 -34.25 -32.39 -5.48
C VAL A 447 -33.33 -33.57 -5.20
N ASP A 448 -33.85 -34.58 -4.51
CA ASP A 448 -33.22 -35.89 -4.39
C ASP A 448 -34.07 -36.88 -5.21
N GLY A 449 -33.53 -37.29 -6.36
CA GLY A 449 -34.29 -37.95 -7.42
C GLY A 449 -35.40 -37.05 -7.97
N SER A 450 -36.66 -37.50 -7.88
CA SER A 450 -37.85 -36.75 -8.31
C SER A 450 -38.56 -35.99 -7.17
N LYS A 451 -38.02 -36.03 -5.93
CA LYS A 451 -38.61 -35.37 -4.76
C LYS A 451 -37.87 -34.09 -4.41
N GLU A 452 -38.62 -33.01 -4.18
CA GLU A 452 -38.08 -31.74 -3.67
C GLU A 452 -37.76 -31.82 -2.18
N VAL A 453 -36.51 -31.52 -1.84
CA VAL A 453 -35.94 -31.58 -0.49
C VAL A 453 -35.84 -30.19 0.13
N LEU A 454 -35.41 -29.18 -0.64
CA LEU A 454 -35.34 -27.78 -0.19
C LEU A 454 -35.84 -26.84 -1.28
N THR A 455 -36.70 -25.89 -0.92
CA THR A 455 -37.25 -24.88 -1.84
C THR A 455 -37.42 -23.55 -1.12
N ILE A 456 -37.42 -22.45 -1.86
CA ILE A 456 -37.70 -21.11 -1.31
C ILE A 456 -39.16 -20.77 -1.62
N ARG A 457 -39.97 -20.60 -0.57
CA ARG A 457 -41.36 -20.12 -0.67
C ARG A 457 -41.51 -18.87 0.18
N ASP A 458 -42.06 -17.81 -0.41
CA ASP A 458 -42.32 -16.53 0.26
C ASP A 458 -41.10 -15.93 0.98
N GLY A 459 -39.92 -16.06 0.37
CA GLY A 459 -38.67 -15.50 0.91
C GLY A 459 -38.09 -16.26 2.11
N ARG A 460 -38.59 -17.47 2.40
CA ARG A 460 -38.07 -18.35 3.46
C ARG A 460 -37.64 -19.70 2.89
N LEU A 461 -36.58 -20.26 3.45
CA LEU A 461 -36.08 -21.59 3.13
C LEU A 461 -37.02 -22.64 3.75
N VAL A 462 -37.60 -23.53 2.92
CA VAL A 462 -38.53 -24.57 3.36
C VAL A 462 -37.94 -25.94 3.02
N ALA A 463 -37.79 -26.80 4.02
CA ALA A 463 -37.35 -28.19 3.86
C ALA A 463 -38.55 -29.13 3.83
N ASN A 464 -38.68 -29.95 2.79
CA ASN A 464 -39.72 -30.97 2.68
C ASN A 464 -39.17 -32.32 3.14
N LEU A 465 -39.36 -32.61 4.44
CA LEU A 465 -39.04 -33.89 5.03
C LEU A 465 -40.27 -34.80 4.86
N GLY A 466 -40.29 -35.64 3.82
CA GLY A 466 -41.40 -36.58 3.57
C GLY A 466 -41.64 -37.55 4.74
N GLU A 467 -42.83 -38.17 4.79
CA GLU A 467 -43.32 -38.98 5.93
C GLU A 467 -42.53 -40.25 6.29
N ASP A 468 -41.52 -40.65 5.53
CA ASP A 468 -40.65 -41.79 5.87
C ASP A 468 -39.22 -41.33 6.15
N VAL A 469 -38.94 -40.97 7.41
CA VAL A 469 -37.56 -40.79 7.90
C VAL A 469 -37.00 -42.16 8.30
N PRO A 470 -36.00 -42.73 7.60
CA PRO A 470 -35.31 -43.90 8.12
C PRO A 470 -34.55 -43.49 9.39
N LYS A 471 -34.79 -44.22 10.49
CA LYS A 471 -34.04 -44.13 11.76
C LYS A 471 -32.60 -44.60 11.56
N LYS A 472 -31.78 -43.77 10.91
CA LYS A 472 -30.32 -43.62 11.00
C LYS A 472 -29.88 -42.90 9.74
N VAL A 473 -29.57 -41.62 9.89
CA VAL A 473 -28.90 -40.83 8.87
C VAL A 473 -27.40 -40.99 9.12
N ASP A 474 -26.67 -41.40 8.08
CA ASP A 474 -25.22 -41.57 8.12
C ASP A 474 -24.55 -40.18 8.08
N LEU A 475 -23.83 -39.81 9.16
CA LEU A 475 -23.32 -38.45 9.39
C LEU A 475 -22.17 -38.04 8.44
N ASP A 476 -21.50 -39.01 7.82
CA ASP A 476 -20.36 -38.74 6.92
C ASP A 476 -20.81 -38.23 5.54
N HIS A 477 -22.03 -38.59 5.12
CA HIS A 477 -22.65 -38.03 3.92
C HIS A 477 -23.18 -36.60 4.14
N LEU A 478 -23.55 -36.23 5.37
CA LEU A 478 -24.03 -34.88 5.68
C LEU A 478 -22.91 -33.84 5.78
N SER A 479 -21.73 -34.22 6.28
CA SER A 479 -20.59 -33.32 6.43
C SER A 479 -19.88 -33.03 5.10
N SER A 480 -19.79 -34.01 4.20
CA SER A 480 -19.26 -33.84 2.84
C SER A 480 -20.22 -33.03 1.95
N VAL A 481 -21.53 -33.28 2.05
CA VAL A 481 -22.55 -32.48 1.36
C VAL A 481 -22.67 -31.07 1.96
N GLN A 482 -22.61 -30.88 3.28
CA GLN A 482 -22.63 -29.53 3.90
C GLN A 482 -21.38 -28.72 3.55
N ASN A 483 -20.18 -29.31 3.56
CA ASN A 483 -18.96 -28.57 3.20
C ASN A 483 -18.94 -28.20 1.72
N ALA A 484 -19.28 -29.13 0.80
CA ALA A 484 -19.36 -28.80 -0.62
C ALA A 484 -20.47 -27.76 -0.90
N THR A 485 -21.62 -27.86 -0.24
CA THR A 485 -22.75 -26.93 -0.40
C THR A 485 -22.44 -25.54 0.18
N TYR A 486 -21.74 -25.47 1.32
CA TYR A 486 -21.31 -24.22 1.95
C TYR A 486 -20.19 -23.53 1.16
N THR A 487 -19.22 -24.30 0.64
CA THR A 487 -18.16 -23.77 -0.22
C THR A 487 -18.70 -23.30 -1.55
N ASN A 488 -19.64 -24.02 -2.18
CA ASN A 488 -20.26 -23.61 -3.43
C ASN A 488 -21.17 -22.39 -3.24
N PHE A 489 -21.99 -22.35 -2.19
CA PHE A 489 -22.82 -21.19 -1.84
C PHE A 489 -21.98 -19.95 -1.49
N ARG A 490 -20.87 -20.12 -0.76
CA ARG A 490 -19.91 -19.05 -0.45
C ARG A 490 -19.19 -18.56 -1.72
N THR A 491 -18.81 -19.45 -2.62
CA THR A 491 -18.14 -19.10 -3.88
C THR A 491 -19.09 -18.35 -4.81
N GLU A 492 -20.36 -18.73 -4.85
CA GLU A 492 -21.35 -18.08 -5.69
C GLU A 492 -21.81 -16.72 -5.11
N ILE A 493 -21.92 -16.59 -3.78
CA ILE A 493 -22.12 -15.30 -3.11
C ILE A 493 -20.91 -14.38 -3.28
N LEU A 494 -19.68 -14.89 -3.24
CA LEU A 494 -18.47 -14.10 -3.48
C LEU A 494 -18.40 -13.62 -4.93
N LYS A 495 -18.66 -14.48 -5.91
CA LYS A 495 -18.80 -14.07 -7.32
C LYS A 495 -19.91 -13.05 -7.51
N GLU A 496 -21.03 -13.20 -6.81
CA GLU A 496 -22.16 -12.27 -6.89
C GLU A 496 -21.88 -10.94 -6.18
N LEU A 497 -21.13 -10.93 -5.07
CA LEU A 497 -20.65 -9.73 -4.38
C LEU A 497 -19.57 -9.02 -5.19
N GLU A 498 -18.68 -9.74 -5.85
CA GLU A 498 -17.67 -9.21 -6.78
C GLU A 498 -18.34 -8.66 -8.06
N ALA A 499 -19.35 -9.35 -8.57
CA ALA A 499 -20.16 -8.87 -9.70
C ALA A 499 -21.02 -7.66 -9.31
N LYS A 500 -21.63 -7.64 -8.11
CA LYS A 500 -22.38 -6.50 -7.58
C LYS A 500 -21.47 -5.32 -7.24
N ALA A 501 -20.28 -5.55 -6.69
CA ALA A 501 -19.26 -4.52 -6.50
C ALA A 501 -18.86 -3.92 -7.85
N ALA A 502 -18.54 -4.75 -8.84
CA ALA A 502 -18.24 -4.30 -10.20
C ALA A 502 -19.41 -3.58 -10.90
N ILE A 503 -20.67 -3.96 -10.62
CA ILE A 503 -21.88 -3.30 -11.15
C ILE A 503 -22.18 -1.98 -10.43
N ILE A 504 -21.94 -1.89 -9.11
CA ILE A 504 -22.05 -0.65 -8.33
C ILE A 504 -20.96 0.34 -8.79
N ASP A 505 -19.76 -0.14 -9.06
CA ASP A 505 -18.64 0.65 -9.59
C ASP A 505 -18.88 1.11 -11.03
N LEU A 506 -19.42 0.24 -11.89
CA LEU A 506 -19.77 0.60 -13.27
C LEU A 506 -20.94 1.59 -13.34
N ARG A 507 -21.95 1.45 -12.46
CA ARG A 507 -23.10 2.38 -12.40
C ARG A 507 -22.74 3.72 -11.79
N ALA A 508 -21.88 3.76 -10.77
CA ALA A 508 -21.36 5.01 -10.22
C ALA A 508 -20.48 5.75 -11.24
N TRP A 509 -19.64 5.02 -11.98
CA TRP A 509 -18.84 5.56 -13.07
C TRP A 509 -19.70 6.04 -14.24
N GLN A 510 -20.73 5.29 -14.64
CA GLN A 510 -21.67 5.66 -15.70
C GLN A 510 -22.50 6.89 -15.32
N GLN A 511 -22.96 7.01 -14.06
CA GLN A 511 -23.65 8.22 -13.60
C GLN A 511 -22.73 9.45 -13.56
N GLN A 512 -21.46 9.28 -13.24
CA GLN A 512 -20.48 10.38 -13.28
C GLN A 512 -20.06 10.75 -14.70
N TYR A 513 -19.98 9.78 -15.61
CA TYR A 513 -19.74 9.97 -17.04
C TYR A 513 -20.91 10.70 -17.72
N LEU A 514 -22.15 10.34 -17.40
CA LEU A 514 -23.36 11.06 -17.86
C LEU A 514 -23.40 12.50 -17.34
N LYS A 515 -22.95 12.74 -16.09
CA LYS A 515 -22.75 14.10 -15.54
C LYS A 515 -21.66 14.90 -16.25
N LEU A 516 -20.61 14.21 -16.71
CA LEU A 516 -19.47 14.75 -17.47
C LEU A 516 -19.87 15.22 -18.87
N GLN A 517 -20.90 14.61 -19.47
CA GLN A 517 -21.46 15.05 -20.76
C GLN A 517 -22.32 16.32 -20.65
N GLU A 518 -22.93 16.61 -19.49
CA GLU A 518 -23.78 17.80 -19.31
C GLU A 518 -23.00 19.09 -18.97
N THR A 519 -21.78 19.00 -18.45
CA THR A 519 -21.05 20.18 -17.94
C THR A 519 -19.72 20.36 -18.67
N ASN A 520 -19.80 20.97 -19.84
CA ASN A 520 -18.67 21.21 -20.73
C ASN A 520 -17.56 22.05 -20.06
N ARG A 521 -16.32 21.52 -20.08
CA ARG A 521 -15.03 22.20 -19.89
C ARG A 521 -14.87 23.07 -18.63
N GLN A 522 -14.54 22.48 -17.47
CA GLN A 522 -13.51 23.07 -16.57
C GLN A 522 -12.95 22.17 -15.45
N ASP A 523 -13.59 21.07 -15.03
CA ASP A 523 -13.21 20.37 -13.78
C ASP A 523 -12.66 18.92 -13.94
N ILE A 524 -11.79 18.68 -14.93
CA ILE A 524 -11.14 17.35 -15.11
C ILE A 524 -10.21 16.99 -13.93
N ALA A 525 -9.61 17.98 -13.27
CA ALA A 525 -8.64 17.76 -12.20
C ALA A 525 -9.28 17.35 -10.86
N GLN A 526 -10.45 17.89 -10.51
CA GLN A 526 -11.16 17.55 -9.26
C GLN A 526 -11.74 16.14 -9.32
N ALA A 527 -12.24 15.72 -10.49
CA ALA A 527 -12.74 14.37 -10.72
C ALA A 527 -11.64 13.30 -10.61
N LEU A 528 -10.41 13.60 -11.05
CA LEU A 528 -9.24 12.74 -10.86
C LEU A 528 -8.83 12.65 -9.39
N SER A 529 -8.92 13.75 -8.64
CA SER A 529 -8.63 13.80 -7.20
C SER A 529 -9.63 12.99 -6.37
N ASP A 530 -10.93 13.09 -6.67
CA ASP A 530 -11.98 12.36 -5.95
C ASP A 530 -11.97 10.85 -6.28
N LEU A 531 -11.49 10.48 -7.48
CA LEU A 531 -11.24 9.11 -7.92
C LEU A 531 -10.02 8.49 -7.20
N ILE A 532 -8.94 9.24 -7.02
CA ILE A 532 -7.76 8.82 -6.24
C ILE A 532 -8.15 8.62 -4.77
N ALA A 533 -8.88 9.56 -4.16
CA ALA A 533 -9.32 9.45 -2.76
C ALA A 533 -10.28 8.28 -2.52
N SER A 534 -11.09 7.91 -3.51
CA SER A 534 -11.96 6.72 -3.44
C SER A 534 -11.17 5.42 -3.61
N THR A 535 -10.10 5.45 -4.42
CA THR A 535 -9.14 4.36 -4.62
C THR A 535 -8.29 4.10 -3.37
N GLU A 536 -7.87 5.14 -2.66
CA GLU A 536 -7.14 5.02 -1.38
C GLU A 536 -8.00 4.42 -0.26
N ARG A 537 -9.32 4.70 -0.26
CA ARG A 537 -10.27 4.03 0.64
C ARG A 537 -10.41 2.53 0.34
N ILE A 538 -10.29 2.13 -0.93
CA ILE A 538 -10.32 0.74 -1.38
C ILE A 538 -9.03 0.00 -0.99
N ASN A 539 -7.86 0.62 -1.14
CA ASN A 539 -6.60 0.07 -0.63
C ASN A 539 -6.64 -0.16 0.89
N GLY A 540 -7.33 0.72 1.63
CA GLY A 540 -7.62 0.53 3.05
C GLY A 540 -8.60 -0.62 3.36
N ILE A 541 -9.44 -1.02 2.41
CA ILE A 541 -10.34 -2.18 2.49
C ILE A 541 -9.56 -3.47 2.17
N ASP A 542 -8.69 -3.48 1.15
CA ASP A 542 -7.81 -4.61 0.83
C ASP A 542 -6.81 -4.91 1.96
N ALA A 543 -6.25 -3.89 2.60
CA ALA A 543 -5.40 -4.06 3.78
C ALA A 543 -6.19 -4.63 4.98
N LYS A 544 -7.45 -4.21 5.18
CA LYS A 544 -8.34 -4.77 6.20
C LYS A 544 -8.75 -6.20 5.87
N LEU A 545 -9.00 -6.53 4.61
CA LEU A 545 -9.33 -7.87 4.13
C LEU A 545 -8.12 -8.82 4.20
N GLY A 546 -6.91 -8.34 3.93
CA GLY A 546 -5.66 -9.08 4.12
C GLY A 546 -5.37 -9.39 5.59
N ALA A 547 -5.56 -8.40 6.49
CA ALA A 547 -5.51 -8.63 7.93
C ALA A 547 -6.61 -9.58 8.42
N LEU A 548 -7.82 -9.51 7.84
CA LEU A 548 -8.91 -10.46 8.09
C LEU A 548 -8.55 -11.87 7.60
N ALA A 549 -7.91 -12.01 6.44
CA ALA A 549 -7.50 -13.29 5.88
C ALA A 549 -6.41 -13.97 6.72
N VAL A 550 -5.44 -13.20 7.25
CA VAL A 550 -4.44 -13.70 8.21
C VAL A 550 -5.08 -14.10 9.54
N SER A 551 -6.03 -13.31 10.04
CA SER A 551 -6.80 -13.61 11.25
C SER A 551 -7.67 -14.87 11.08
N MET A 552 -8.31 -15.04 9.91
CA MET A 552 -9.09 -16.24 9.56
C MET A 552 -8.20 -17.47 9.40
N ALA A 553 -7.02 -17.35 8.80
CA ALA A 553 -6.06 -18.47 8.70
C ALA A 553 -5.53 -18.92 10.07
N PHE A 554 -5.38 -18.01 11.03
CA PHE A 554 -5.07 -18.34 12.43
C PHE A 554 -6.23 -19.08 13.12
N ILE A 555 -7.47 -18.62 12.90
CA ILE A 555 -8.67 -19.27 13.41
C ILE A 555 -8.81 -20.68 12.81
N ASP A 556 -8.68 -20.86 11.49
CA ASP A 556 -8.79 -22.17 10.84
C ASP A 556 -7.74 -23.18 11.34
N ARG A 557 -6.53 -22.70 11.71
CA ARG A 557 -5.44 -23.56 12.18
C ARG A 557 -5.58 -23.97 13.65
N PHE A 558 -6.16 -23.13 14.50
CA PHE A 558 -6.17 -23.34 15.96
C PHE A 558 -7.56 -23.47 16.57
N VAL A 559 -8.62 -23.19 15.82
CA VAL A 559 -10.02 -23.25 16.25
C VAL A 559 -10.82 -24.07 15.24
N LYS A 560 -11.27 -25.25 15.65
CA LYS A 560 -12.09 -26.13 14.82
C LYS A 560 -13.47 -26.29 15.44
N ILE A 561 -14.52 -25.93 14.71
CA ILE A 561 -15.90 -26.20 15.11
C ILE A 561 -16.33 -27.52 14.46
N SER A 562 -16.80 -28.47 15.26
CA SER A 562 -17.18 -29.82 14.79
C SER A 562 -18.42 -30.35 15.51
N ASN A 563 -18.90 -31.53 15.11
CA ASN A 563 -20.03 -32.23 15.75
C ASN A 563 -19.81 -32.52 17.25
N GLU A 564 -18.56 -32.45 17.72
CA GLU A 564 -18.22 -32.69 19.11
C GLU A 564 -17.95 -31.41 19.93
N GLY A 565 -18.18 -30.22 19.35
CA GLY A 565 -17.99 -28.92 19.99
C GLY A 565 -16.88 -28.05 19.36
N ILE A 566 -16.52 -26.97 20.06
CA ILE A 566 -15.43 -26.05 19.70
C ILE A 566 -14.12 -26.62 20.22
N ILE A 567 -13.17 -26.91 19.33
CA ILE A 567 -11.82 -27.35 19.66
C ILE A 567 -10.87 -26.15 19.53
N ILE A 568 -10.06 -25.93 20.55
CA ILE A 568 -9.03 -24.88 20.60
C ILE A 568 -7.68 -25.55 20.89
N GLY A 569 -6.73 -25.46 19.95
CA GLY A 569 -5.40 -26.05 20.06
C GLY A 569 -4.94 -26.77 18.78
N ASN A 570 -3.66 -27.11 18.70
CA ASN A 570 -3.10 -27.82 17.55
C ASN A 570 -3.38 -29.33 17.69
N ILE A 571 -4.34 -29.84 16.90
CA ILE A 571 -4.74 -31.25 16.89
C ILE A 571 -3.58 -32.17 16.46
N GLU A 572 -2.60 -31.67 15.70
CA GLU A 572 -1.44 -32.47 15.27
C GLU A 572 -0.41 -32.71 16.39
N ASN A 573 -0.42 -31.89 17.45
CA ASN A 573 0.53 -31.97 18.57
C ASN A 573 -0.09 -32.53 19.87
N ASP A 574 -1.19 -33.26 19.76
CA ASP A 574 -1.76 -34.12 20.81
C ASP A 574 -2.26 -33.42 22.09
N SER A 575 -2.33 -32.09 22.15
CA SER A 575 -2.93 -31.35 23.29
C SER A 575 -3.91 -30.27 22.82
N TYR A 576 -5.18 -30.42 23.20
CA TYR A 576 -6.25 -29.49 22.81
C TYR A 576 -7.35 -29.40 23.87
N ILE A 577 -8.11 -28.31 23.82
CA ILE A 577 -9.31 -28.08 24.64
C ILE A 577 -10.53 -28.24 23.75
N GLN A 578 -11.53 -28.98 24.21
CA GLN A 578 -12.79 -29.20 23.54
C GLN A 578 -13.94 -28.71 24.41
N ILE A 579 -14.77 -27.82 23.87
CA ILE A 579 -15.91 -27.22 24.56
C ILE A 579 -17.18 -27.69 23.86
N ASN A 580 -18.06 -28.36 24.57
CA ASN A 580 -19.39 -28.72 24.06
C ASN A 580 -20.49 -28.28 25.04
N ASP A 581 -21.75 -28.47 24.65
CA ASP A 581 -22.94 -27.99 25.39
C ASP A 581 -23.04 -28.48 26.84
N SER A 582 -22.30 -29.53 27.20
CA SER A 582 -22.36 -30.19 28.50
C SER A 582 -21.05 -30.18 29.29
N ARG A 583 -19.90 -29.97 28.64
CA ARG A 583 -18.58 -30.07 29.27
C ARG A 583 -17.48 -29.27 28.55
N ILE A 584 -16.51 -28.82 29.32
CA ILE A 584 -15.20 -28.34 28.83
C ILE A 584 -14.18 -29.44 29.14
N THR A 585 -13.54 -30.00 28.12
CA THR A 585 -12.63 -31.13 28.25
C THR A 585 -11.24 -30.77 27.74
N MET A 586 -10.20 -31.20 28.46
CA MET A 586 -8.80 -31.11 28.01
C MET A 586 -8.30 -32.51 27.63
N PHE A 587 -7.66 -32.59 26.47
CA PHE A 587 -7.04 -33.80 25.95
C PHE A 587 -5.52 -33.67 25.92
N SER A 588 -4.83 -34.79 26.18
CA SER A 588 -3.38 -34.95 26.03
C SER A 588 -3.10 -36.35 25.50
N GLY A 589 -2.34 -36.49 24.42
CA GLY A 589 -2.04 -37.79 23.79
C GLY A 589 -3.31 -38.53 23.33
N GLY A 590 -4.29 -37.79 22.79
CA GLY A 590 -5.62 -38.31 22.45
C GLY A 590 -6.49 -38.78 23.64
N SER A 591 -6.02 -38.64 24.89
CA SER A 591 -6.74 -39.08 26.09
C SER A 591 -7.31 -37.91 26.88
N GLU A 592 -8.54 -38.07 27.38
CA GLU A 592 -9.17 -37.11 28.30
C GLU A 592 -8.41 -37.08 29.64
N VAL A 593 -7.82 -35.93 29.99
CA VAL A 593 -7.04 -35.75 31.22
C VAL A 593 -7.79 -34.94 32.29
N MET A 594 -8.65 -34.01 31.87
CA MET A 594 -9.41 -33.13 32.76
C MET A 594 -10.72 -32.70 32.07
N TYR A 595 -11.80 -32.54 32.81
CA TYR A 595 -13.01 -31.89 32.30
C TYR A 595 -13.79 -31.13 33.38
N LEU A 596 -14.49 -30.06 32.99
CA LEU A 596 -15.46 -29.33 33.79
C LEU A 596 -16.87 -29.68 33.32
N SER A 597 -17.73 -30.16 34.22
CA SER A 597 -19.14 -30.45 33.93
C SER A 597 -20.00 -30.12 35.14
N GLN A 598 -21.17 -29.49 34.92
CA GLN A 598 -22.13 -29.14 35.97
C GLN A 598 -21.52 -28.37 37.17
N GLY A 599 -20.53 -27.50 36.91
CA GLY A 599 -19.86 -26.71 37.94
C GLY A 599 -18.80 -27.47 38.75
N VAL A 600 -18.51 -28.73 38.41
CA VAL A 600 -17.52 -29.58 39.08
C VAL A 600 -16.35 -29.86 38.15
N LEU A 601 -15.13 -29.62 38.64
CA LEU A 601 -13.90 -29.96 37.93
C LEU A 601 -13.52 -31.42 38.24
N HIS A 602 -13.43 -32.22 37.20
CA HIS A 602 -13.00 -33.62 37.26
C HIS A 602 -11.60 -33.75 36.66
N ILE A 603 -10.65 -34.24 37.44
CA ILE A 603 -9.28 -34.47 37.01
C ILE A 603 -9.05 -35.98 36.97
N LYS A 604 -8.93 -36.55 35.76
CA LYS A 604 -8.68 -37.99 35.58
C LYS A 604 -7.21 -38.33 35.80
N ARG A 605 -6.32 -37.46 35.33
CA ARG A 605 -4.87 -37.56 35.52
C ARG A 605 -4.31 -36.15 35.69
N GLY A 606 -3.69 -35.89 36.83
CA GLY A 606 -3.05 -34.61 37.13
C GLY A 606 -1.78 -34.83 37.94
N VAL A 607 -0.67 -34.26 37.47
CA VAL A 607 0.58 -34.19 38.25
C VAL A 607 0.73 -32.74 38.68
N PHE A 608 0.57 -32.49 39.99
CA PHE A 608 0.85 -31.20 40.58
C PHE A 608 2.31 -31.18 41.00
N VAL A 609 3.14 -30.42 40.28
CA VAL A 609 4.59 -30.45 40.47
C VAL A 609 5.03 -29.67 41.72
N ASN A 610 4.38 -28.54 42.01
CA ASN A 610 4.82 -27.63 43.07
C ASN A 610 3.92 -27.69 44.32
N SER A 611 2.63 -27.36 44.18
CA SER A 611 1.68 -27.41 45.29
C SER A 611 0.23 -27.42 44.81
N VAL A 612 -0.68 -27.98 45.61
CA VAL A 612 -2.13 -27.86 45.41
C VAL A 612 -2.79 -27.42 46.73
N GLN A 613 -3.53 -26.30 46.68
CA GLN A 613 -4.29 -25.78 47.82
C GLN A 613 -5.75 -26.24 47.76
N ILE A 614 -6.23 -26.84 48.84
CA ILE A 614 -7.64 -27.23 49.01
C ILE A 614 -8.15 -26.60 50.30
N GLY A 615 -9.00 -25.59 50.15
CA GLY A 615 -9.45 -24.76 51.26
C GLY A 615 -8.29 -24.04 51.95
N LYS A 616 -8.16 -24.22 53.25
CA LYS A 616 -7.10 -23.61 54.08
C LYS A 616 -5.84 -24.48 54.19
N TYR A 617 -5.67 -25.49 53.34
CA TYR A 617 -4.55 -26.42 53.42
C TYR A 617 -3.85 -26.55 52.06
N VAL A 618 -2.52 -26.58 52.06
CA VAL A 618 -1.66 -26.73 50.88
C VAL A 618 -0.87 -28.02 50.99
N TRP A 619 -0.99 -28.88 49.98
CA TRP A 619 -0.06 -29.98 49.75
C TRP A 619 1.13 -29.44 48.97
N MET A 620 2.35 -29.60 49.48
CA MET A 620 3.57 -29.17 48.80
C MET A 620 4.73 -30.10 49.14
N GLN A 621 5.79 -30.08 48.33
CA GLN A 621 7.04 -30.75 48.68
C GLN A 621 7.67 -30.09 49.91
N TYR A 622 8.29 -30.89 50.77
CA TYR A 622 9.01 -30.37 51.93
C TYR A 622 10.29 -29.68 51.47
N GLU A 623 10.46 -28.41 51.84
CA GLU A 623 11.57 -27.56 51.38
C GLU A 623 12.97 -28.16 51.66
N ILE A 624 13.10 -29.00 52.69
CA ILE A 624 14.38 -29.63 53.07
C ILE A 624 14.56 -31.01 52.41
N ASN A 625 13.46 -31.70 52.08
CA ASN A 625 13.51 -33.01 51.41
C ASN A 625 12.38 -33.11 50.36
N PRO A 626 12.68 -32.89 49.07
CA PRO A 626 11.70 -32.93 47.99
C PRO A 626 10.98 -34.28 47.82
N ASP A 627 11.55 -35.37 48.36
CA ASP A 627 10.92 -36.70 48.34
C ASP A 627 9.84 -36.86 49.42
N MET A 628 9.69 -35.90 50.33
CA MET A 628 8.62 -35.88 51.32
C MET A 628 7.53 -34.87 50.96
N MET A 629 6.28 -35.32 51.00
CA MET A 629 5.11 -34.47 50.85
C MET A 629 4.63 -33.97 52.22
N VAL A 630 4.38 -32.67 52.36
CA VAL A 630 3.83 -32.06 53.56
C VAL A 630 2.49 -31.39 53.30
N LEU A 631 1.59 -31.49 54.28
CA LEU A 631 0.33 -30.76 54.33
C LEU A 631 0.49 -29.59 55.29
N ARG A 632 0.39 -28.36 54.79
CA ARG A 632 0.48 -27.13 55.59
C ARG A 632 -0.88 -26.45 55.67
N TYR A 633 -1.29 -26.03 56.86
CA TYR A 633 -2.42 -25.13 57.01
C TYR A 633 -1.98 -23.69 56.74
N VAL A 634 -2.68 -23.01 55.83
CA VAL A 634 -2.41 -21.62 55.39
C VAL A 634 -3.54 -20.66 55.78
N GLY A 635 -4.44 -21.08 56.68
CA GLY A 635 -5.64 -20.32 57.05
C GLY A 635 -5.46 -19.36 58.23
N GLY A 636 -4.82 -18.20 58.00
CA GLY A 636 -4.80 -17.00 58.85
C GLY A 636 -3.37 -16.52 59.13
N LEU A 637 -3.01 -15.24 58.98
CA LEU A 637 -3.75 -13.98 58.71
C LEU A 637 -3.90 -13.65 57.22
#